data_AF-A0A6A0ARB6-F1
#
_entry.id   AF-A0A6A0ARB6-F1
#
_cell.length_a   1.000
_cell.length_b   1.000
_cell.length_c   1.000
_cell.angle_alpha   90.00
_cell.angle_beta   90.00
_cell.angle_gamma   90.00
#
_symmetry.space_group_name_H-M   'P 1'
#
loop_
_entity.id
_entity.type
_entity.pdbx_description
1 polymer ?
#
loop_
_entity_poly.entity_id
_entity_poly.type
_entity_poly.pdbx_seq_one_letter_code
_entity_poly.pdbx_strand_id
1 'polypeptide(L)'
;MRDRGGTGEQIAAAWLHDAVEDGVLSREQLAAALPQRVEDLVDAMTRRPREGAESGARRVPATPGARLVKEADLAHHADPDRLALLDEPTRGRFSATYATLRRLLRPATG
;
A
#
# COMPACT_ATOMS: atom_id res chain seq x y z
N MET A 1 9.81 2.92 -7.95
CA MET A 1 9.28 1.55 -8.18
C MET A 1 10.07 0.84 -9.27
N ARG A 2 10.14 1.41 -10.48
CA ARG A 2 10.97 0.88 -11.59
C ARG A 2 12.43 0.69 -11.19
N ASP A 3 13.01 1.69 -10.52
CA ASP A 3 14.41 1.66 -10.06
C ASP A 3 14.69 0.62 -8.96
N ARG A 4 13.64 -0.03 -8.42
CA ARG A 4 13.72 -1.12 -7.45
C ARG A 4 13.35 -2.48 -8.05
N GLY A 5 13.31 -2.60 -9.39
CA GLY A 5 12.98 -3.83 -10.09
C GLY A 5 11.49 -4.17 -10.14
N GLY A 6 10.60 -3.20 -9.91
CA GLY A 6 9.15 -3.43 -9.96
C GLY A 6 8.65 -3.77 -11.36
N THR A 7 7.79 -4.79 -11.47
CA THR A 7 7.14 -5.19 -12.72
C THR A 7 6.09 -4.17 -13.18
N GLY A 8 5.64 -4.27 -14.43
CA GLY A 8 4.54 -3.45 -14.95
C GLY A 8 3.27 -3.57 -14.10
N GLU A 9 2.96 -4.77 -13.60
CA GLU A 9 1.81 -5.05 -12.75
C GLU A 9 1.94 -4.37 -11.38
N GLN A 10 3.13 -4.39 -10.78
CA GLN A 10 3.39 -3.70 -9.50
C GLN A 10 3.28 -2.18 -9.65
N ILE A 11 3.72 -1.64 -10.78
CA ILE A 11 3.58 -0.21 -11.09
C ILE A 11 2.10 0.15 -11.29
N ALA A 12 1.35 -0.66 -12.05
CA ALA A 12 -0.08 -0.44 -12.23
C ALA A 12 -0.82 -0.48 -10.88
N ALA A 13 -0.53 -1.48 -10.04
CA ALA A 13 -1.15 -1.60 -8.72
C ALA A 13 -0.87 -0.39 -7.81
N ALA A 14 0.37 0.14 -7.83
CA ALA A 14 0.72 1.36 -7.09
C ALA A 14 -0.08 2.59 -7.52
N TRP A 15 -0.47 2.68 -8.80
CA TRP A 15 -1.24 3.80 -9.30
C TRP A 15 -2.73 3.63 -9.03
N LEU A 16 -3.22 2.39 -9.04
CA LEU A 16 -4.64 2.09 -8.97
C LEU A 16 -5.19 1.95 -7.56
N HIS A 17 -4.38 1.59 -6.56
CA HIS A 17 -4.92 1.36 -5.21
C HIS A 17 -5.52 2.63 -4.60
N ASP A 18 -4.89 3.80 -4.79
CA ASP A 18 -5.42 5.07 -4.28
C ASP A 18 -6.76 5.42 -4.94
N ALA A 19 -6.90 5.20 -6.25
CA ALA A 19 -8.16 5.42 -6.95
C ALA A 19 -9.30 4.53 -6.40
N VAL A 20 -8.99 3.32 -5.92
CA VAL A 20 -9.97 2.45 -5.25
C VAL A 20 -10.25 2.91 -3.82
N GLU A 21 -9.22 3.28 -3.06
CA GLU A 21 -9.39 3.79 -1.69
C GLU A 21 -10.20 5.10 -1.66
N ASP A 22 -10.01 5.97 -2.64
CA ASP A 22 -10.71 7.25 -2.80
C ASP A 22 -12.11 7.09 -3.44
N GLY A 23 -12.48 5.87 -3.85
CA GLY A 23 -13.79 5.57 -4.44
C GLY A 23 -13.97 6.09 -5.87
N VAL A 24 -12.88 6.44 -6.57
CA VAL A 24 -12.88 6.83 -7.99
C VAL A 24 -13.13 5.63 -8.90
N LEU A 25 -12.59 4.45 -8.52
CA LEU A 25 -12.78 3.19 -9.22
C LEU A 25 -13.32 2.11 -8.27
N SER A 26 -14.27 1.32 -8.74
CA SER A 26 -14.75 0.13 -8.02
C SER A 26 -13.87 -1.08 -8.32
N ARG A 27 -13.87 -2.04 -7.39
CA ARG A 27 -13.19 -3.33 -7.58
C ARG A 27 -13.79 -4.12 -8.74
N GLU A 28 -15.11 -4.07 -8.94
CA GLU A 28 -15.74 -4.75 -10.08
C GLU A 28 -15.28 -4.14 -11.41
N GLN A 29 -15.12 -2.82 -11.48
CA GLN A 29 -14.62 -2.15 -12.69
C GLN A 29 -13.18 -2.58 -13.01
N LEU A 30 -12.34 -2.75 -11.99
CA LEU A 30 -10.98 -3.24 -12.17
C LEU A 30 -10.94 -4.71 -12.61
N ALA A 31 -11.74 -5.57 -11.99
CA ALA A 31 -11.81 -7.00 -12.32
C ALA A 31 -12.22 -7.24 -13.78
N ALA A 32 -13.07 -6.37 -14.34
CA ALA A 32 -13.50 -6.46 -15.74
C ALA A 32 -12.43 -6.01 -16.76
N ALA A 33 -11.44 -5.22 -16.34
CA ALA A 33 -10.52 -4.52 -17.23
C ALA A 33 -9.05 -4.94 -17.10
N LEU A 34 -8.69 -5.65 -16.03
CA LEU A 34 -7.29 -5.92 -15.69
C LEU A 34 -7.00 -7.42 -15.60
N PRO A 35 -5.74 -7.82 -15.85
CA PRO A 35 -5.28 -9.17 -15.51
C PRO A 35 -5.45 -9.44 -14.01
N GLN A 36 -5.86 -10.66 -13.65
CA GLN A 36 -6.04 -11.12 -12.26
C GLN A 36 -4.88 -10.72 -11.34
N ARG A 37 -3.65 -10.81 -11.87
CA ARG A 37 -2.44 -10.48 -11.13
C ARG A 37 -2.39 -9.02 -10.64
N VAL A 38 -2.90 -8.09 -11.44
CA VAL A 38 -2.98 -6.66 -11.06
C VAL A 38 -4.11 -6.47 -10.06
N GLU A 39 -5.24 -7.15 -10.24
CA GLU A 39 -6.36 -7.13 -9.29
C GLU A 39 -5.94 -7.61 -7.90
N ASP A 40 -5.25 -8.74 -7.81
CA ASP A 40 -4.76 -9.30 -6.54
C ASP A 40 -3.82 -8.32 -5.82
N LEU A 41 -2.95 -7.64 -6.58
CA LEU A 41 -2.05 -6.62 -6.04
C LEU A 41 -2.82 -5.39 -5.56
N VAL A 42 -3.84 -4.94 -6.31
CA VAL A 42 -4.70 -3.81 -5.90
C VAL A 42 -5.51 -4.16 -4.65
N ASP A 43 -6.12 -5.35 -4.55
CA ASP A 43 -6.83 -5.79 -3.34
C ASP A 43 -5.89 -5.84 -2.12
N ALA A 44 -4.68 -6.39 -2.30
CA ALA A 44 -3.70 -6.46 -1.23
C ALA A 44 -3.27 -5.08 -0.73
N MET A 45 -3.24 -4.08 -1.62
CA MET A 45 -2.83 -2.71 -1.31
C MET A 45 -3.95 -1.83 -0.74
N THR A 46 -5.20 -2.10 -1.13
CA THR A 46 -6.36 -1.30 -0.76
C THR A 46 -6.79 -1.58 0.69
N ARG A 47 -6.88 -0.54 1.52
CA ARG A 47 -7.45 -0.59 2.87
C ARG A 47 -8.97 -0.61 2.81
N ARG A 48 -9.59 -1.51 3.59
CA ARG A 48 -11.06 -1.61 3.66
C ARG A 48 -11.63 -0.62 4.69
N PRO A 49 -12.89 -0.17 4.53
CA PRO A 49 -13.54 0.65 5.55
C PRO A 49 -13.53 -0.05 6.91
N ARG A 50 -13.12 0.67 7.96
CA ARG A 50 -12.98 0.17 9.34
C ARG A 50 -11.95 -0.95 9.53
N GLU A 51 -11.07 -1.17 8.56
CA GLU A 51 -10.01 -2.16 8.68
C GLU A 51 -8.93 -1.72 9.68
N GLY A 52 -8.62 -2.59 10.64
CA GLY A 52 -7.47 -2.42 11.51
C GLY A 52 -6.15 -2.58 10.75
N ALA A 53 -5.13 -1.79 11.11
CA ALA A 53 -3.84 -1.77 10.43
C ALA A 53 -3.19 -3.16 10.30
N GLU A 54 -3.34 -4.03 11.31
CA GLU A 54 -2.82 -5.40 11.26
C GLU A 54 -3.49 -6.29 10.23
N SER A 55 -4.81 -6.13 10.03
CA SER A 55 -5.57 -6.96 9.09
C SER A 55 -5.14 -6.66 7.65
N GLY A 56 -5.01 -5.38 7.30
CA GLY A 56 -4.47 -4.96 6.01
C GLY A 56 -3.01 -5.38 5.84
N ALA A 57 -2.17 -5.22 6.87
CA ALA A 57 -0.76 -5.61 6.82
C ALA A 57 -0.54 -7.11 6.59
N ARG A 58 -1.46 -8.00 7.03
CA ARG A 58 -1.37 -9.45 6.80
C ARG A 58 -1.64 -9.87 5.35
N ARG A 59 -2.45 -9.12 4.59
CA ARG A 59 -2.70 -9.41 3.17
C ARG A 59 -1.44 -9.25 2.33
N VAL A 60 -0.68 -8.19 2.59
CA VAL A 60 0.49 -7.81 1.79
C VAL A 60 1.53 -8.93 1.65
N PRO A 61 2.02 -9.61 2.70
CA PRO A 61 2.98 -10.71 2.54
C PRO A 61 2.38 -11.97 1.92
N ALA A 62 1.05 -12.16 1.99
CA ALA A 62 0.37 -13.30 1.38
C ALA A 62 0.20 -13.16 -0.15
N THR A 63 0.25 -11.94 -0.68
CA THR A 63 0.14 -11.66 -2.12
C THR A 63 1.54 -11.48 -2.73
N PRO A 64 2.01 -12.39 -3.61
CA PRO A 64 3.35 -12.29 -4.19
C PRO A 64 3.54 -10.93 -4.86
N GLY A 65 4.66 -10.25 -4.63
CA GLY A 65 4.95 -8.94 -5.21
C GLY A 65 4.30 -7.73 -4.51
N ALA A 66 3.29 -7.90 -3.64
CA ALA A 66 2.64 -6.78 -2.97
C ALA A 66 3.54 -6.09 -1.93
N ARG A 67 4.49 -6.82 -1.32
CA ARG A 67 5.46 -6.25 -0.37
C ARG A 67 6.24 -5.07 -0.96
N LEU A 68 6.80 -5.24 -2.16
CA LEU A 68 7.57 -4.16 -2.82
C LEU A 68 6.69 -2.94 -3.08
N VAL A 69 5.43 -3.16 -3.46
CA VAL A 69 4.46 -2.09 -3.67
C VAL A 69 4.19 -1.34 -2.36
N LYS A 70 3.93 -2.08 -1.27
CA LYS A 70 3.66 -1.48 0.04
C LYS A 70 4.85 -0.75 0.64
N GLU A 71 6.06 -1.27 0.43
CA GLU A 71 7.28 -0.60 0.87
C GLU A 71 7.53 0.72 0.12
N ALA A 72 7.26 0.75 -1.19
CA ALA A 72 7.33 1.97 -1.99
C ALA A 72 6.28 2.99 -1.56
N ASP A 73 5.04 2.56 -1.35
CA ASP A 73 3.92 3.36 -0.83
C ASP A 73 4.27 3.98 0.54
N LEU A 74 4.76 3.18 1.49
CA LEU A 74 5.19 3.67 2.80
C LEU A 74 6.41 4.58 2.74
N ALA A 75 7.29 4.44 1.75
CA ALA A 75 8.40 5.36 1.54
C ALA A 75 7.92 6.70 1.00
N HIS A 76 6.95 6.70 0.09
CA HIS A 76 6.32 7.91 -0.41
C HIS A 76 5.57 8.66 0.71
N HIS A 77 4.77 7.94 1.50
CA HIS A 77 3.99 8.53 2.58
C HIS A 77 4.83 9.03 3.76
N ALA A 78 5.97 8.38 4.03
CA ALA A 78 6.90 8.78 5.10
C ALA A 78 7.95 9.80 4.64
N ASP A 79 7.79 10.40 3.46
CA ASP A 79 8.68 11.46 2.96
C ASP A 79 8.70 12.63 3.97
N PRO A 80 9.88 13.03 4.49
CA PRO A 80 10.00 14.13 5.44
C PRO A 80 9.39 15.44 4.95
N ASP A 81 9.52 15.75 3.66
CA ASP A 81 9.01 16.99 3.08
C ASP A 81 7.47 16.97 3.06
N ARG A 82 6.85 15.82 2.80
CA ARG A 82 5.39 15.66 2.91
C ARG A 82 4.91 15.74 4.35
N LEU A 83 5.64 15.11 5.28
CA LEU A 83 5.31 15.14 6.70
C LEU A 83 5.43 16.55 7.29
N ALA A 84 6.37 17.36 6.82
CA ALA A 84 6.56 18.74 7.25
C ALA A 84 5.34 19.64 6.96
N LEU A 85 4.50 19.27 5.98
CA LEU A 85 3.27 20.01 5.64
C LEU A 85 2.11 19.77 6.62
N LEU A 86 2.22 18.79 7.52
CA LEU A 86 1.19 18.44 8.49
C LEU A 86 1.39 19.17 9.82
N ASP A 87 0.32 19.32 10.60
CA ASP A 87 0.43 19.75 11.99
C ASP A 87 1.14 18.69 12.87
N GLU A 88 1.69 19.12 14.01
CA GLU A 88 2.49 18.25 14.88
C GLU A 88 1.73 16.99 15.33
N PRO A 89 0.45 17.08 15.79
CA PRO A 89 -0.27 15.91 16.23
C PRO A 89 -0.50 14.89 15.10
N THR A 90 -0.85 15.34 13.89
CA THR A 90 -1.08 14.45 12.75
C THR A 90 0.23 13.83 12.28
N ARG A 91 1.31 14.63 12.20
CA ARG A 91 2.64 14.15 11.83
C ARG A 91 3.14 13.05 12.78
N GLY A 92 3.00 13.26 14.09
CA GLY A 92 3.37 12.27 15.09
C GLY A 92 2.57 10.96 14.94
N ARG A 93 1.25 11.06 14.77
CA ARG A 93 0.37 9.90 14.57
C ARG A 93 0.74 9.11 13.30
N PHE A 94 0.96 9.79 12.18
CA PHE A 94 1.32 9.12 10.93
C PHE A 94 2.71 8.50 10.98
N SER A 95 3.70 9.20 11.56
CA SER A 95 5.04 8.65 11.76
C SER A 95 5.03 7.34 12.56
N ALA A 96 4.28 7.31 13.68
CA ALA A 96 4.12 6.09 14.49
C ALA A 96 3.37 4.98 13.72
N THR A 97 2.36 5.34 12.94
CA THR A 97 1.62 4.40 12.09
C THR A 97 2.53 3.76 11.05
N TYR A 98 3.31 4.56 10.32
CA TYR A 98 4.22 4.07 9.28
C TYR A 98 5.35 3.22 9.86
N ALA A 99 5.90 3.58 11.02
CA ALA A 99 6.88 2.76 11.73
C ALA A 99 6.31 1.38 12.10
N THR A 100 5.07 1.34 12.58
CA THR A 100 4.36 0.09 12.90
C THR A 100 4.15 -0.78 11.66
N LEU A 101 3.64 -0.20 10.57
CA LEU A 101 3.42 -0.92 9.31
C LEU A 101 4.73 -1.49 8.74
N ARG A 102 5.82 -0.71 8.76
CA ARG A 102 7.14 -1.20 8.32
C ARG A 102 7.62 -2.40 9.14
N ARG A 103 7.34 -2.44 10.45
CA ARG A 103 7.68 -3.59 11.29
C ARG A 103 6.88 -4.83 10.90
N LEU A 104 5.58 -4.66 10.64
CA LEU A 104 4.69 -5.77 10.25
C LEU A 104 5.02 -6.37 8.88
N LEU A 105 5.66 -5.60 7.98
CA LEU A 105 6.05 -6.09 6.66
C LEU A 105 7.32 -6.93 6.65
N ARG A 106 8.16 -6.83 7.70
CA ARG A 106 9.39 -7.63 7.78
C ARG A 106 9.04 -9.11 7.88
N PRO A 107 9.81 -10.00 7.23
CA PRO A 107 9.69 -11.44 7.48
C PRO A 107 9.84 -11.71 8.99
N ALA A 108 9.13 -12.70 9.52
CA ALA A 108 9.45 -13.20 10.85
C ALA A 108 10.88 -13.74 10.78
N THR A 109 11.80 -13.10 11.50
CA THR A 109 13.14 -13.66 11.69
C THR A 109 12.96 -14.95 12.48
N GLY A 110 13.17 -16.09 11.82
CA GLY A 110 13.28 -17.39 12.48
C GLY A 110 14.61 -17.52 13.21
#